data_AF-A0A523W4V3-F1
#
_entry.id   AF-A0A523W4V3-F1
#
_cell.length_a   1.000
_cell.length_b   1.000
_cell.length_c   1.000
_cell.angle_alpha   90.00
_cell.angle_beta   90.00
_cell.angle_gamma   90.00
#
_symmetry.space_group_name_H-M   'P 1'
#
loop_
_entity.id
_entity.type
_entity.pdbx_description
1 polymer ?
#
loop_
_entity_poly.entity_id
_entity_poly.type
_entity_poly.pdbx_seq_one_letter_code
_entity_poly.pdbx_strand_id
1 'polypeptide(L)' 'MILIEYSGGRYTLRYIRVKDSSTSKYHILSVSNDIKTCKEGIAWTFGMTPSEYNPIKET' A
#
# COMPACT_ATOMS: atom_id res chain seq x y z
N MET A 1 0.88 -8.63 1.14
CA MET A 1 0.48 -7.34 0.51
C MET A 1 0.86 -7.33 -0.97
N ILE A 2 0.09 -6.66 -1.84
CA ILE A 2 0.42 -6.53 -3.27
C ILE A 2 0.16 -5.09 -3.72
N LEU A 3 1.14 -4.46 -4.38
CA LEU A 3 0.97 -3.19 -5.08
C LEU A 3 0.31 -3.46 -6.43
N ILE A 4 -0.81 -2.80 -6.69
CA ILE A 4 -1.57 -2.89 -7.92
C ILE A 4 -1.52 -1.52 -8.57
N GLU A 5 -1.02 -1.46 -9.80
CA GLU A 5 -1.04 -0.26 -10.61
C GLU A 5 -2.19 -0.37 -11.62
N TYR A 6 -3.06 0.65 -11.65
CA TYR A 6 -4.10 0.79 -12.65
C TYR A 6 -3.76 1.98 -13.54
N SER A 7 -3.59 1.74 -14.84
CA SER A 7 -3.34 2.79 -15.82
C SER A 7 -4.56 2.94 -16.71
N GLY A 8 -5.32 4.02 -16.50
CA GLY A 8 -6.54 4.34 -17.26
C GLY A 8 -6.41 5.70 -17.94
N GLY A 9 -6.05 5.72 -19.22
CA GLY A 9 -5.89 6.96 -19.99
C GLY A 9 -4.63 7.76 -19.57
N ARG A 10 -4.78 9.06 -19.31
CA ARG A 10 -3.67 9.97 -18.93
C ARG A 10 -3.23 9.86 -17.47
N TYR A 11 -3.93 9.07 -16.65
CA TYR A 11 -3.66 8.96 -15.22
C TYR A 11 -3.33 7.52 -14.84
N THR A 12 -2.21 7.37 -14.15
CA THR A 12 -1.87 6.17 -13.40
C THR A 12 -2.47 6.30 -12.00
N LEU A 13 -2.94 5.21 -11.41
CA LEU A 13 -3.39 5.15 -10.03
C LEU A 13 -2.74 3.94 -9.38
N ARG A 14 -2.10 4.14 -8.23
CA ARG A 14 -1.49 3.06 -7.46
C ARG A 14 -2.32 2.72 -6.23
N TYR A 15 -2.48 1.42 -6.01
CA TYR A 15 -3.23 0.89 -4.89
C TYR A 15 -2.42 -0.19 -4.19
N ILE A 16 -2.57 -0.29 -2.87
CA ILE A 16 -2.04 -1.42 -2.10
C ILE A 16 -3.21 -2.28 -1.66
N ARG A 17 -3.18 -3.54 -2.07
CA ARG A 17 -4.10 -4.56 -1.56
C ARG A 17 -3.48 -5.23 -0.33
N VAL A 18 -4.13 -5.03 0.80
CA VAL A 18 -3.75 -5.62 2.10
C VAL A 18 -4.76 -6.70 2.46
N LYS A 19 -4.28 -7.84 2.95
CA LYS A 19 -5.15 -8.88 3.52
C LYS A 19 -5.14 -8.73 5.03
N ASP A 20 -6.29 -8.52 5.61
CA ASP A 20 -6.45 -8.54 7.07
C ASP A 20 -6.40 -9.99 7.55
N SER A 21 -5.46 -10.31 8.44
CA SER A 21 -5.25 -11.67 8.93
C SER A 21 -6.32 -12.11 9.94
N SER A 22 -6.94 -11.16 10.65
CA SER A 22 -7.97 -11.42 11.66
C SER A 22 -9.33 -11.75 11.05
N THR A 23 -9.68 -11.12 9.92
CA THR A 23 -10.99 -11.26 9.25
C THR A 23 -10.91 -11.93 7.88
N SER A 24 -9.70 -12.21 7.38
CA SER A 24 -9.43 -12.71 6.02
C SER A 24 -9.99 -11.83 4.89
N LYS A 25 -10.37 -10.59 5.19
CA LYS A 25 -10.86 -9.63 4.20
C LYS A 25 -9.70 -8.95 3.49
N TYR A 26 -9.97 -8.49 2.28
CA TYR A 26 -9.03 -7.67 1.52
C TYR A 26 -9.44 -6.20 1.60
N HIS A 27 -8.48 -5.35 1.89
CA HIS A 27 -8.62 -3.89 1.94
C HIS A 27 -7.77 -3.29 0.82
N ILE A 28 -8.26 -2.20 0.23
CA ILE A 28 -7.59 -1.46 -0.83
C ILE A 28 -7.24 -0.08 -0.29
N LEU A 29 -5.97 0.28 -0.36
CA LEU A 29 -5.45 1.58 0.03
C LEU A 29 -5.02 2.33 -1.22
N SER A 30 -5.61 3.49 -1.48
CA SER A 30 -5.13 4.39 -2.53
C SER A 30 -3.87 5.09 -2.06
N VAL A 31 -2.81 5.05 -2.89
CA VAL A 31 -1.53 5.66 -2.56
C VAL A 31 -1.07 6.61 -3.66
N SER A 32 -0.12 7.49 -3.34
CA SER A 32 0.48 8.38 -4.34
C SER A 32 1.16 7.58 -5.45
N ASN A 33 1.12 8.10 -6.69
CA ASN A 33 1.77 7.47 -7.85
C ASN A 33 3.29 7.45 -7.77
N ASP A 34 3.89 8.28 -6.92
CA ASP A 34 5.34 8.30 -6.76
C ASP A 34 5.87 7.06 -6.00
N ILE A 35 4.97 6.37 -5.29
CA ILE A 35 5.30 5.25 -4.41
C ILE A 35 5.65 4.00 -5.21
N LYS A 36 6.87 3.48 -4.98
CA LYS A 36 7.42 2.35 -5.75
C LYS A 36 7.30 1.03 -5.01
N THR A 37 7.25 1.04 -3.69
CA THR A 37 7.20 -0.17 -2.87
C THR A 37 5.95 -0.22 -1.99
N CYS A 38 5.52 -1.44 -1.63
CA CYS A 38 4.41 -1.62 -0.69
C CYS A 38 4.75 -1.00 0.67
N LYS A 39 6.01 -1.11 1.12
CA LYS A 39 6.48 -0.56 2.39
C LYS A 39 6.34 0.97 2.42
N GLU A 40 6.76 1.65 1.36
CA GLU A 40 6.58 3.10 1.22
C GLU A 40 5.11 3.49 1.22
N GLY A 41 4.27 2.76 0.49
CA GLY A 41 2.85 3.11 0.42
C GLY A 41 2.10 2.90 1.71
N ILE A 42 2.43 1.85 2.46
CA ILE A 42 1.84 1.67 3.79
C ILE A 42 2.35 2.74 4.75
N ALA A 43 3.67 3.00 4.78
CA ALA A 43 4.23 4.07 5.59
C ALA A 43 3.54 5.42 5.29
N TRP A 44 3.35 5.74 4.01
CA TRP A 44 2.63 6.93 3.56
C TRP A 44 1.19 6.99 4.05
N THR A 45 0.44 5.87 4.03
CA THR A 45 -0.94 5.86 4.55
C THR A 45 -1.03 6.17 6.05
N PHE A 46 0.04 5.89 6.80
CA PHE A 46 0.13 6.21 8.23
C PHE A 46 0.86 7.53 8.52
N GLY A 47 1.25 8.29 7.49
CA GLY A 47 2.01 9.54 7.66
C GLY A 47 3.43 9.34 8.20
N MET A 48 4.00 8.15 8.01
CA MET A 48 5.32 7.76 8.49
C MET A 48 6.31 7.63 7.33
N THR A 49 7.61 7.71 7.62
CA THR A 49 8.63 7.33 6.64
C THR A 49 8.76 5.79 6.56
N PRO A 50 9.28 5.25 5.44
CA PRO A 50 9.49 3.79 5.30
C PRO A 50 10.46 3.20 6.33
N SER A 51 11.31 4.04 6.93
CA SER A 51 12.24 3.65 8.00
C SER A 51 11.57 3.61 9.36
N GLU A 52 10.61 4.51 9.62
CA GLU A 52 9.81 4.53 10.86
C GLU A 52 8.74 3.43 10.85
N TYR A 53 8.26 3.05 9.67
CA TYR A 53 7.36 1.92 9.52
C TYR A 53 8.08 0.60 9.80
N ASN A 54 7.97 0.13 11.04
CA ASN A 54 8.49 -1.14 11.52
C ASN A 54 7.35 -2.11 11.91
N PRO A 55 6.73 -2.77 10.92
CA PRO A 55 5.64 -3.70 11.20
C PRO A 55 6.16 -4.89 12.00
N ILE A 56 5.48 -5.19 13.11
CA ILE A 56 5.82 -6.33 13.98
C ILE A 56 5.62 -7.66 13.24
N LYS A 57 4.72 -7.69 12.24
CA LYS A 57 4.48 -8.86 11.38
C LYS A 57 3.86 -8.45 10.05
N GLU A 58 4.54 -8.78 8.95
CA GLU A 58 4.00 -8.73 7.59
C GLU A 58 3.78 -10.18 7.13
N THR A 59 2.60 -10.54 6.63
CA THR A 59 2.28 -11.90 6.14
C THR A 59 1.48 -11.85 4.84
#